data_AF-A0A7S2JH99-F1
#
_entry.id   AF-A0A7S2JH99-F1
#
_cell.length_a   1.000
_cell.length_b   1.000
_cell.length_c   1.000
_cell.angle_alpha   90.00
_cell.angle_beta   90.00
_cell.angle_gamma   90.00
#
_symmetry.space_group_name_H-M   'P 1'
#
loop_
_entity.id
_entity.type
_entity.pdbx_description
1 polymer ?
#
loop_
_entity_poly.entity_id
_entity_poly.type
_entity_poly.pdbx_seq_one_letter_code
_entity_poly.pdbx_strand_id
1 'polypeptide(L)'
;MLQEKRRPAGDMKWKRNRDYFRLDGTTKPSQRQRMVDHFNDPDTDARLLIISTRAGNLGVNLTAATRVVLFDSSWNPSNDAQAIFRAWRYGQVKPVFVYRLLGAGTVEEKIYARQIKKASMTSGVCDDEQIAKSFTQAEMADLWALGEDPPMPTSEELAAPESRFVSIEDDCVDGTLFNLLKSRETGPHITAVTSHDSLTAPDAGQNLSEQERAAGKAEFDAEINAAANARLAAEALAAQRQEELAKAQAEAQLKAKMAEAEAAWAVTVSWTQMMNPDGSHRCYYNTKTEATSVAIPADMQALLTARRNVQDAHAAGVAPAQGDALLVAAAERAFTKKQEQQQQQQQQQQQQQQQQQ
;
A
#
# COMPACT_ATOMS: atom_id res chain seq x y z
N MET A 1 11.89 21.06 12.95
CA MET A 1 11.55 20.36 14.21
C MET A 1 11.09 18.93 13.86
N LEU A 2 12.03 18.01 13.65
CA LEU A 2 11.73 16.58 13.59
C LEU A 2 11.84 16.08 15.03
N GLN A 3 10.71 15.99 15.73
CA GLN A 3 10.70 15.36 17.04
C GLN A 3 11.11 13.90 16.84
N GLU A 4 12.31 13.54 17.31
CA GLU A 4 12.73 12.15 17.44
C GLU A 4 11.73 11.44 18.37
N LYS A 5 10.74 10.75 17.78
CA LYS A 5 9.92 9.76 18.49
C LYS A 5 10.77 8.53 18.84
N ARG A 6 11.88 8.72 19.57
CA ARG A 6 12.66 7.62 20.14
C ARG A 6 11.88 7.08 21.32
N ARG A 7 11.14 5.98 21.13
CA ARG A 7 10.60 5.21 22.27
C ARG A 7 11.75 4.87 23.23
N PRO A 8 11.61 5.13 24.55
CA PRO A 8 12.68 4.95 25.54
C PRO A 8 13.11 3.48 25.64
N ALA A 9 14.41 3.25 25.91
CA ALA A 9 15.08 1.94 25.93
C ALA A 9 14.70 1.04 27.13
N GLY A 10 13.48 1.14 27.65
CA GLY A 10 12.97 0.23 28.68
C GLY A 10 12.47 -1.08 28.07
N ASP A 11 12.83 -2.21 28.71
CA ASP A 11 12.39 -3.60 28.50
C ASP A 11 11.54 -3.86 27.24
N MET A 12 12.15 -3.67 26.07
CA MET A 12 11.45 -3.74 24.78
C MET A 12 11.33 -5.19 24.34
N LYS A 13 10.15 -5.77 24.53
CA LYS A 13 9.77 -7.01 23.83
C LYS A 13 9.60 -6.74 22.34
N TRP A 14 10.57 -7.16 21.54
CA TRP A 14 10.54 -7.10 20.08
C TRP A 14 9.33 -7.84 19.52
N LYS A 15 8.47 -7.16 18.77
CA LYS A 15 7.33 -7.77 18.07
C LYS A 15 7.55 -7.80 16.57
N ARG A 16 7.34 -8.99 15.99
CA ARG A 16 7.37 -9.20 14.54
C ARG A 16 6.23 -8.41 13.87
N ASN A 17 6.50 -7.88 12.68
CA ASN A 17 5.59 -7.04 11.89
C ASN A 17 5.26 -5.67 12.53
N ARG A 18 6.05 -5.22 13.50
CA ARG A 18 5.92 -3.91 14.12
C ARG A 18 7.29 -3.30 14.43
N ASP A 19 8.07 -3.99 15.25
CA ASP A 19 9.40 -3.52 15.65
C ASP A 19 10.48 -4.09 14.70
N TYR A 20 10.23 -5.28 14.14
CA TYR A 20 11.07 -5.85 13.08
C TYR A 20 10.27 -6.64 12.04
N PHE A 21 10.85 -6.76 10.84
CA PHE A 21 10.34 -7.55 9.73
C PHE A 21 11.31 -8.68 9.36
N ARG A 22 10.79 -9.76 8.76
CA ARG A 22 11.58 -10.89 8.26
C ARG A 22 11.15 -11.23 6.85
N LEU A 23 12.07 -11.10 5.90
CA LEU A 23 11.89 -11.40 4.49
C LEU A 23 12.76 -12.60 4.10
N ASP A 24 12.12 -13.70 3.73
CA ASP A 24 12.79 -14.91 3.28
C ASP A 24 12.06 -15.54 2.07
N GLY A 25 12.54 -16.72 1.64
CA GLY A 25 11.95 -17.44 0.50
C GLY A 25 10.53 -17.96 0.73
N THR A 26 10.04 -17.98 1.97
CA THR A 26 8.67 -18.40 2.29
C THR A 26 7.67 -17.25 2.27
N THR A 27 8.16 -16.01 2.19
CA THR A 27 7.33 -14.82 2.21
C THR A 27 6.62 -14.64 0.87
N LYS A 28 5.28 -14.54 0.89
CA LYS A 28 4.47 -14.37 -0.32
C LYS A 28 4.82 -13.05 -1.05
N PRO A 29 4.81 -13.00 -2.40
CA PRO A 29 5.16 -11.80 -3.15
C PRO A 29 4.37 -10.54 -2.74
N SER A 30 3.06 -10.68 -2.52
CA SER A 30 2.20 -9.55 -2.10
C SER A 30 2.50 -9.03 -0.69
N GLN A 31 3.02 -9.88 0.21
CA GLN A 31 3.43 -9.48 1.55
C GLN A 31 4.82 -8.82 1.52
N ARG A 32 5.69 -9.27 0.62
CA ARG A 32 7.05 -8.73 0.48
C ARG A 32 7.03 -7.23 0.23
N GLN A 33 6.28 -6.79 -0.79
CA GLN A 33 6.22 -5.37 -1.14
C GLN A 33 5.69 -4.54 0.04
N ARG A 34 4.60 -4.99 0.68
CA ARG A 34 4.04 -4.32 1.87
C ARG A 34 5.03 -4.18 3.02
N MET A 35 5.86 -5.19 3.27
CA MET A 35 6.87 -5.15 4.33
C MET A 35 8.01 -4.17 3.98
N VAL A 36 8.41 -4.12 2.70
CA VAL A 36 9.41 -3.17 2.21
C VAL A 36 8.86 -1.73 2.28
N ASP A 37 7.65 -1.50 1.80
CA ASP A 37 6.99 -0.19 1.84
C ASP A 37 6.86 0.31 3.28
N HIS A 38 6.41 -0.55 4.20
CA HIS A 38 6.26 -0.18 5.61
C HIS A 38 7.59 0.00 6.35
N PHE A 39 8.66 -0.64 5.90
CA PHE A 39 9.99 -0.40 6.45
C PHE A 39 10.60 0.91 5.92
N ASN A 40 10.27 1.30 4.69
CA ASN A 40 10.72 2.56 4.10
C ASN A 40 9.88 3.78 4.53
N ASP A 41 8.71 3.57 5.12
CA ASP A 41 7.85 4.63 5.63
C ASP A 41 8.55 5.42 6.77
N PRO A 42 8.75 6.75 6.64
CA PRO A 42 9.36 7.57 7.68
C PRO A 42 8.62 7.54 9.03
N ASP A 43 7.32 7.24 9.03
CA ASP A 43 6.49 7.16 10.22
C ASP A 43 6.49 5.75 10.86
N THR A 44 7.25 4.81 10.30
CA THR A 44 7.36 3.45 10.82
C THR A 44 8.08 3.40 12.17
N ASP A 45 7.61 2.51 13.04
CA ASP A 45 8.29 2.18 14.29
C ASP A 45 9.31 1.03 14.13
N ALA A 46 9.39 0.44 12.93
CA ALA A 46 10.26 -0.69 12.65
C ALA A 46 11.73 -0.28 12.65
N ARG A 47 12.56 -1.04 13.37
CA ARG A 47 14.00 -0.76 13.55
C ARG A 47 14.91 -1.77 12.87
N LEU A 48 14.37 -2.94 12.51
CA LEU A 48 15.14 -4.06 11.98
C LEU A 48 14.37 -4.75 10.85
N LEU A 49 15.05 -5.00 9.74
CA LEU A 49 14.59 -5.89 8.69
C LEU A 49 15.62 -7.00 8.51
N ILE A 50 15.19 -8.23 8.78
CA ILE A 50 16.01 -9.43 8.58
C ILE A 50 15.70 -9.95 7.18
N ILE A 51 16.73 -10.10 6.36
CA ILE A 51 16.60 -10.60 4.99
C ILE A 51 17.61 -11.69 4.72
N SER A 52 17.19 -12.77 4.07
CA SER A 52 18.16 -13.74 3.53
C SER A 52 18.74 -13.21 2.21
N THR A 53 20.05 -13.39 1.99
CA THR A 53 20.76 -12.86 0.82
C THR A 53 20.09 -13.27 -0.49
N ARG A 54 19.63 -14.53 -0.60
CA ARG A 54 18.89 -15.01 -1.77
C ARG A 54 17.53 -14.33 -1.96
N ALA A 55 16.82 -14.03 -0.89
CA ALA A 55 15.53 -13.33 -0.99
C ALA A 55 15.71 -11.84 -1.32
N GLY A 56 16.84 -11.24 -0.93
CA GLY A 56 17.24 -9.87 -1.29
C GLY A 56 17.62 -9.67 -2.76
N ASN A 57 18.03 -10.73 -3.46
CA ASN A 57 18.39 -10.67 -4.88
C ASN A 57 17.22 -10.37 -5.83
N LEU A 58 15.98 -10.34 -5.33
CA LEU A 58 14.78 -10.07 -6.11
C LEU A 58 14.53 -8.58 -6.39
N GLY A 59 15.50 -7.69 -6.15
CA GLY A 59 15.39 -6.30 -6.58
C GLY A 59 14.65 -5.38 -5.60
N VAL A 60 14.81 -5.55 -4.28
CA VAL A 60 14.16 -4.67 -3.28
C VAL A 60 14.95 -3.39 -3.03
N ASN A 61 14.25 -2.29 -2.72
CA ASN A 61 14.85 -1.01 -2.34
C ASN A 61 14.63 -0.79 -0.83
N LEU A 62 15.70 -0.60 -0.06
CA LEU A 62 15.69 -0.47 1.41
C LEU A 62 16.36 0.84 1.83
N THR A 63 15.93 1.96 1.23
CA THR A 63 16.55 3.28 1.41
C THR A 63 16.37 3.84 2.84
N ALA A 64 15.43 3.33 3.64
CA ALA A 64 15.35 3.71 5.05
C ALA A 64 16.48 3.10 5.92
N ALA A 65 17.15 2.04 5.47
CA ALA A 65 18.22 1.41 6.22
C ALA A 65 19.51 2.24 6.17
N THR A 66 20.00 2.65 7.34
CA THR A 66 21.30 3.35 7.50
C THR A 66 22.44 2.42 7.87
N ARG A 67 22.14 1.18 8.27
CA ARG A 67 23.12 0.21 8.72
C ARG A 67 22.80 -1.14 8.09
N VAL A 68 23.80 -1.75 7.48
CA VAL A 68 23.72 -3.09 6.90
C VAL A 68 24.65 -3.99 7.68
N VAL A 69 24.14 -5.08 8.25
CA VAL A 69 24.95 -6.08 8.95
C VAL A 69 24.93 -7.35 8.13
N LEU A 70 26.09 -7.69 7.54
CA LEU A 70 26.35 -8.98 6.91
C LEU A 70 26.74 -9.95 8.02
N PHE A 71 25.82 -10.88 8.30
CA PHE A 71 25.97 -11.81 9.41
C PHE A 71 26.98 -12.92 9.10
N ASP A 72 26.96 -13.42 7.86
CA ASP A 72 27.84 -14.45 7.35
C ASP A 72 28.50 -14.00 6.03
N SER A 73 29.65 -14.58 5.70
CA SER A 73 30.37 -14.28 4.46
C SER A 73 30.09 -15.31 3.37
N SER A 74 29.62 -14.84 2.20
CA SER A 74 29.36 -15.72 1.06
C SER A 74 30.65 -16.19 0.38
N TRP A 75 30.62 -17.27 -0.40
CA TRP A 75 31.73 -17.60 -1.30
C TRP A 75 31.81 -16.69 -2.53
N ASN A 76 30.70 -16.03 -2.86
CA ASN A 76 30.61 -15.14 -4.01
C ASN A 76 30.50 -13.67 -3.53
N PRO A 77 31.53 -12.83 -3.73
CA PRO A 77 31.50 -11.44 -3.28
C PRO A 77 30.35 -10.63 -3.88
N SER A 78 29.88 -10.98 -5.07
CA SER A 78 28.74 -10.31 -5.71
C SER A 78 27.44 -10.43 -4.91
N ASN A 79 27.25 -11.50 -4.14
CA ASN A 79 26.05 -11.65 -3.32
C ASN A 79 26.01 -10.59 -2.21
N ASP A 80 27.16 -10.33 -1.59
CA ASP A 80 27.29 -9.37 -0.50
C ASP A 80 27.19 -7.94 -1.04
N ALA A 81 27.83 -7.66 -2.17
CA ALA A 81 27.69 -6.38 -2.88
C ALA A 81 26.22 -6.10 -3.25
N GLN A 82 25.51 -7.09 -3.79
CA GLN A 82 24.09 -6.96 -4.10
C GLN A 82 23.21 -6.73 -2.87
N ALA A 83 23.57 -7.28 -1.71
CA ALA A 83 22.87 -7.03 -0.45
C ALA A 83 23.10 -5.60 0.05
N ILE A 84 24.34 -5.11 0.00
CA ILE A 84 24.71 -3.73 0.36
C ILE A 84 23.97 -2.73 -0.53
N PHE A 85 23.93 -2.98 -1.85
CA PHE A 85 23.27 -2.12 -2.83
C PHE A 85 21.74 -2.07 -2.71
N ARG A 86 21.13 -2.84 -1.80
CA ARG A 86 19.71 -2.65 -1.44
C ARG A 86 19.49 -1.43 -0.57
N ALA A 87 20.45 -1.09 0.28
CA ALA A 87 20.40 0.07 1.17
C ALA A 87 21.22 1.25 0.63
N TRP A 88 22.41 0.97 0.09
CA TRP A 88 23.24 1.97 -0.58
C TRP A 88 22.81 2.10 -2.04
N ARG A 89 21.82 2.95 -2.28
CA ARG A 89 21.22 3.20 -3.60
C ARG A 89 20.68 4.62 -3.70
N TYR A 90 20.35 5.05 -4.92
CA TYR A 90 19.62 6.29 -5.15
C TYR A 90 18.36 6.37 -4.27
N GLY A 91 18.14 7.55 -3.69
CA GLY A 91 17.11 7.80 -2.68
C GLY A 91 17.59 7.74 -1.23
N GLN A 92 18.80 7.22 -0.98
CA GLN A 92 19.43 7.32 0.33
C GLN A 92 19.96 8.74 0.58
N VAL A 93 19.61 9.32 1.73
CA VAL A 93 20.02 10.67 2.14
C VAL A 93 20.97 10.65 3.35
N LYS A 94 21.04 9.52 4.07
CA LYS A 94 21.86 9.35 5.27
C LYS A 94 23.09 8.50 4.95
N PRO A 95 24.21 8.67 5.67
CA PRO A 95 25.36 7.77 5.54
C PRO A 95 24.95 6.33 5.85
N VAL A 96 25.45 5.39 5.03
CA VAL A 96 25.20 3.95 5.19
C VAL A 96 26.46 3.30 5.73
N PHE A 97 26.35 2.67 6.90
CA PHE A 97 27.44 1.91 7.50
C PHE A 97 27.24 0.42 7.24
N VAL A 98 28.26 -0.23 6.71
CA VAL A 98 28.24 -1.67 6.42
C VAL A 98 29.16 -2.38 7.39
N TYR A 99 28.59 -3.33 8.14
CA TYR A 99 29.32 -4.19 9.06
C TYR A 99 29.33 -5.60 8.52
N ARG A 100 30.50 -6.23 8.54
CA ARG A 100 30.66 -7.65 8.26
C ARG A 100 31.14 -8.31 9.54
N LEU A 101 30.36 -9.27 10.02
CA LEU A 101 30.76 -10.10 11.15
C LEU A 101 31.59 -11.28 10.61
N LEU A 102 32.71 -11.54 11.27
CA LEU A 102 33.61 -12.64 10.96
C LEU A 102 33.99 -13.32 12.28
N GLY A 103 33.81 -14.63 12.37
CA GLY A 103 34.32 -15.42 13.48
C GLY A 103 35.85 -15.49 13.42
N ALA A 104 36.54 -14.93 14.41
CA ALA A 104 37.99 -14.95 14.46
C ALA A 104 38.52 -16.38 14.61
N GLY A 105 39.58 -16.73 13.87
CA GLY A 105 40.15 -18.08 13.86
C GLY A 105 39.29 -19.11 13.10
N THR A 106 38.14 -18.72 12.55
CA THR A 106 37.24 -19.63 11.83
C THR A 106 37.49 -19.63 10.33
N VAL A 107 36.81 -20.54 9.62
CA VAL A 107 36.79 -20.59 8.15
C VAL A 107 36.29 -19.28 7.52
N GLU A 108 35.52 -18.45 8.24
CA GLU A 108 34.95 -17.21 7.71
C GLU A 108 36.02 -16.19 7.32
N GLU A 109 37.09 -16.06 8.09
CA GLU A 109 38.22 -15.17 7.75
C GLU A 109 38.91 -15.62 6.46
N LYS A 110 39.08 -16.94 6.28
CA LYS A 110 39.69 -17.52 5.08
C LYS A 110 38.79 -17.35 3.85
N ILE A 111 37.48 -17.50 4.01
CA ILE A 111 36.50 -17.21 2.95
C ILE A 111 36.59 -15.73 2.55
N TYR A 112 36.62 -14.83 3.54
CA TYR A 112 36.69 -13.40 3.31
C TYR A 112 37.98 -12.96 2.61
N ALA A 113 39.15 -13.46 3.06
CA ALA A 113 40.42 -13.21 2.39
C ALA A 113 40.41 -13.65 0.91
N ARG A 114 39.76 -14.78 0.61
CA ARG A 114 39.57 -15.25 -0.77
C ARG A 114 38.60 -14.38 -1.56
N GLN A 115 37.54 -13.85 -0.94
CA GLN A 115 36.66 -12.88 -1.59
C GLN A 115 37.45 -11.64 -2.03
N ILE A 116 38.27 -11.08 -1.15
CA ILE A 116 39.12 -9.91 -1.45
C ILE A 116 40.05 -10.22 -2.62
N LYS A 117 40.76 -11.37 -2.56
CA LYS A 117 41.62 -11.81 -3.66
C LYS A 117 40.84 -11.94 -4.97
N LYS A 118 39.65 -12.54 -4.94
CA LYS A 118 38.79 -12.70 -6.13
C LYS A 118 38.33 -11.36 -6.70
N ALA A 119 37.95 -10.41 -5.85
CA ALA A 119 37.54 -9.09 -6.28
C ALA A 119 38.70 -8.29 -6.88
N SER A 120 39.86 -8.30 -6.21
CA SER A 120 41.09 -7.67 -6.71
C SER A 120 41.53 -8.27 -8.06
N MET A 121 41.48 -9.60 -8.22
CA MET A 121 41.73 -10.24 -9.51
C MET A 121 40.71 -9.81 -10.57
N THR A 122 39.42 -9.75 -10.24
CA THR A 122 38.40 -9.31 -11.21
C THR A 122 38.64 -7.88 -11.70
N SER A 123 39.13 -7.00 -10.84
CA SER A 123 39.49 -5.62 -11.21
C SER A 123 40.74 -5.54 -12.10
N GLY A 124 41.68 -6.48 -11.97
CA GLY A 124 42.91 -6.53 -12.78
C GLY A 124 42.79 -7.32 -14.08
N VAL A 125 41.76 -8.15 -14.25
CA VAL A 125 41.57 -9.09 -15.39
C VAL A 125 40.85 -8.42 -16.58
N CYS A 126 41.10 -7.13 -16.81
CA CYS A 126 40.96 -6.58 -18.17
C CYS A 126 42.08 -7.07 -19.10
N ASP A 127 43.09 -7.77 -18.55
CA ASP A 127 44.13 -8.48 -19.29
C ASP A 127 43.85 -10.00 -19.30
N ASP A 128 43.92 -10.61 -20.49
CA ASP A 128 43.52 -11.97 -20.87
C ASP A 128 44.31 -13.14 -20.22
N GLU A 129 44.68 -13.06 -18.93
CA GLU A 129 45.36 -14.16 -18.25
C GLU A 129 44.38 -15.07 -17.49
N GLN A 130 44.17 -16.27 -18.03
CA GLN A 130 43.45 -17.36 -17.37
C GLN A 130 44.21 -17.82 -16.11
N ILE A 131 43.82 -17.30 -14.95
CA ILE A 131 44.32 -17.78 -13.66
C ILE A 131 43.91 -19.25 -13.51
N ALA A 132 44.91 -20.15 -13.45
CA ALA A 132 44.70 -21.58 -13.34
C ALA A 132 43.87 -21.92 -12.09
N LYS A 133 42.76 -22.64 -12.29
CA LYS A 133 41.82 -23.08 -11.25
C LYS A 133 42.34 -24.31 -10.49
N SER A 134 43.60 -24.31 -10.07
CA SER A 134 44.18 -25.42 -9.31
C SER A 134 44.31 -25.04 -7.84
N PHE A 135 43.56 -25.71 -6.97
CA PHE A 135 43.80 -25.69 -5.52
C PHE A 135 44.82 -26.79 -5.18
N THR A 136 45.81 -26.44 -4.38
CA THR A 136 46.70 -27.45 -3.79
C THR A 136 45.99 -28.15 -2.63
N GLN A 137 46.36 -29.41 -2.36
CA GLN A 137 45.81 -30.15 -1.23
C GLN A 137 46.10 -29.47 0.12
N ALA A 138 47.24 -28.78 0.23
CA ALA A 138 47.59 -27.99 1.40
C ALA A 138 46.64 -26.79 1.62
N GLU A 139 46.28 -26.06 0.57
CA GLU A 139 45.31 -24.94 0.65
C GLU A 139 43.89 -25.39 1.00
N MET A 140 43.52 -26.63 0.62
CA MET A 140 42.27 -27.22 1.05
C MET A 140 42.29 -27.61 2.52
N ALA A 141 43.38 -28.20 3.00
CA ALA A 141 43.54 -28.57 4.41
C ALA A 141 43.57 -27.31 5.30
N ASP A 142 44.28 -26.27 4.87
CA ASP A 142 44.33 -24.99 5.58
C ASP A 142 42.93 -24.38 5.71
N LEU A 143 42.09 -24.39 4.67
CA LEU A 143 40.74 -23.82 4.75
C LEU A 143 39.93 -24.33 5.95
N TRP A 144 40.06 -25.62 6.29
CA TRP A 144 39.32 -26.26 7.37
C TRP A 144 40.06 -26.28 8.70
N ALA A 145 41.31 -25.82 8.73
CA ALA A 145 42.07 -25.70 9.97
C ALA A 145 41.53 -24.52 10.79
N LEU A 146 41.03 -24.82 11.99
CA LEU A 146 40.68 -23.83 12.99
C LEU A 146 41.97 -23.17 13.50
N GLY A 147 42.03 -21.84 13.44
CA GLY A 147 43.10 -21.07 14.04
C GLY A 147 43.06 -21.12 15.57
N GLU A 148 44.13 -20.68 16.22
CA GLU A 148 44.06 -20.43 17.65
C GLU A 148 43.09 -19.26 17.92
N ASP A 149 42.31 -19.38 18.99
CA ASP A 149 41.43 -18.29 19.40
C ASP A 149 42.31 -17.06 19.68
N PRO A 150 42.01 -15.90 19.06
CA PRO A 150 42.79 -14.72 19.32
C PRO A 150 42.70 -14.35 20.81
N PRO A 151 43.77 -13.82 21.40
CA PRO A 151 43.73 -13.41 22.79
C PRO A 151 42.61 -12.39 22.98
N MET A 152 41.85 -12.57 24.06
CA MET A 152 40.85 -11.58 24.47
C MET A 152 41.54 -10.22 24.63
N PRO A 153 40.87 -9.11 24.23
CA PRO A 153 41.45 -7.79 24.34
C PRO A 153 41.77 -7.48 25.80
N THR A 154 42.94 -6.89 26.02
CA THR A 154 43.43 -6.49 27.34
C THR A 154 42.57 -5.37 27.93
N SER A 155 42.65 -5.19 29.25
CA SER A 155 41.94 -4.09 29.94
C SER A 155 42.30 -2.70 29.39
N GLU A 156 43.51 -2.54 28.86
CA GLU A 156 43.97 -1.30 28.21
C GLU A 156 43.32 -1.09 26.84
N GLU A 157 43.23 -2.14 26.01
CA GLU A 157 42.54 -2.09 24.71
C GLU A 157 41.01 -1.94 24.85
N LEU A 158 40.43 -2.42 25.95
CA LEU A 158 39.04 -2.16 26.31
C LEU A 158 38.81 -0.72 26.76
N ALA A 159 39.81 -0.08 27.36
CA ALA A 159 39.76 1.32 27.78
C ALA A 159 39.99 2.30 26.61
N ALA A 160 40.79 1.90 25.62
CA ALA A 160 41.11 2.67 24.42
C ALA A 160 40.57 1.95 23.16
N PRO A 161 39.26 2.00 22.87
CA PRO A 161 38.66 1.32 21.72
C PRO A 161 39.26 1.79 20.38
N GLU A 162 39.80 3.00 20.33
CA GLU A 162 40.52 3.53 19.17
C GLU A 162 41.75 2.71 18.75
N SER A 163 42.45 2.07 19.70
CA SER A 163 43.62 1.23 19.38
C SER A 163 43.25 -0.05 18.64
N ARG A 164 41.96 -0.40 18.65
CA ARG A 164 41.41 -1.62 18.03
C ARG A 164 40.95 -1.41 16.60
N PHE A 165 40.94 -0.16 16.12
CA PHE A 165 40.70 0.16 14.72
C PHE A 165 42.01 0.02 13.95
N VAL A 166 42.07 -0.96 13.06
CA VAL A 166 43.16 -1.06 12.08
C VAL A 166 42.75 -0.25 10.86
N SER A 167 43.41 0.89 10.66
CA SER A 167 43.36 1.69 9.43
C SER A 167 42.02 2.36 9.09
N ILE A 168 41.27 2.86 10.09
CA ILE A 168 40.06 3.64 9.84
C ILE A 168 40.40 5.13 9.86
N GLU A 169 40.05 5.85 8.79
CA GLU A 169 40.05 7.31 8.76
C GLU A 169 38.95 7.85 9.71
N ASP A 170 39.27 8.87 10.51
CA ASP A 170 38.43 9.36 11.62
C ASP A 170 36.99 9.73 11.23
N ASP A 171 36.76 10.08 9.95
CA ASP A 171 35.45 10.51 9.42
C ASP A 171 34.46 9.34 9.18
N CYS A 172 34.89 8.08 9.31
CA CYS A 172 34.11 6.89 8.98
C CYS A 172 33.55 6.12 10.19
N VAL A 173 33.77 6.59 11.43
CA VAL A 173 33.39 5.83 12.63
C VAL A 173 31.93 6.11 13.03
N ASP A 174 31.07 5.09 12.93
CA ASP A 174 29.72 5.15 13.47
C ASP A 174 29.72 5.16 15.01
N GLY A 175 29.02 6.13 15.60
CA GLY A 175 28.83 6.20 17.05
C GLY A 175 28.19 4.94 17.64
N THR A 176 27.43 4.17 16.85
CA THR A 176 26.85 2.89 17.34
C THR A 176 27.91 1.82 17.52
N LEU A 177 28.84 1.67 16.58
CA LEU A 177 29.96 0.73 16.70
C LEU A 177 30.85 1.13 17.89
N PHE A 178 31.14 2.42 18.02
CA PHE A 178 31.92 2.93 19.14
C PHE A 178 31.27 2.62 20.50
N ASN A 179 29.96 2.77 20.61
CA ASN A 179 29.21 2.40 21.81
C ASN A 179 29.23 0.89 22.08
N LEU A 180 29.19 0.06 21.03
CA LEU A 180 29.28 -1.40 21.15
C LEU A 180 30.66 -1.85 21.64
N LEU A 181 31.73 -1.20 21.17
CA LEU A 181 33.10 -1.48 21.61
C LEU A 181 33.32 -1.09 23.08
N LYS A 182 32.71 0.02 23.53
CA LYS A 182 32.77 0.48 24.94
C LYS A 182 31.89 -0.31 25.89
N SER A 183 30.89 -1.03 25.38
CA SER A 183 29.97 -1.79 26.21
C SER A 183 30.70 -2.94 26.92
N ARG A 184 30.45 -3.11 28.22
CA ARG A 184 31.06 -4.18 29.02
C ARG A 184 30.64 -5.59 28.61
N GLU A 185 29.46 -5.71 28.02
CA GLU A 185 28.91 -7.01 27.61
C GLU A 185 29.43 -7.43 26.23
N THR A 186 29.47 -6.51 25.27
CA THR A 186 29.81 -6.84 23.87
C THR A 186 31.25 -6.52 23.49
N GLY A 187 31.84 -5.50 24.12
CA GLY A 187 33.20 -5.02 23.81
C GLY A 187 34.28 -6.10 23.86
N PRO A 188 34.29 -7.00 24.87
CA PRO A 188 35.27 -8.09 24.96
C PRO A 188 35.17 -9.14 23.84
N HIS A 189 34.01 -9.30 23.21
CA HIS A 189 33.76 -10.32 22.20
C HIS A 189 34.12 -9.88 20.77
N ILE A 190 34.27 -8.59 20.55
CA ILE A 190 34.86 -8.07 19.32
C ILE A 190 36.35 -8.10 19.60
N THR A 191 37.17 -8.68 18.71
CA THR A 191 38.64 -8.68 18.89
C THR A 191 39.26 -7.53 18.11
N ALA A 192 39.07 -7.51 16.80
CA ALA A 192 39.62 -6.49 15.90
C ALA A 192 38.54 -5.90 15.00
N VAL A 193 38.72 -4.65 14.59
CA VAL A 193 37.91 -4.00 13.56
C VAL A 193 38.84 -3.61 12.41
N THR A 194 38.57 -4.18 11.23
CA THR A 194 39.39 -3.95 10.03
C THR A 194 38.58 -3.23 8.96
N SER A 195 39.12 -2.14 8.43
CA SER A 195 38.58 -1.51 7.23
C SER A 195 39.24 -2.12 6.00
N HIS A 196 38.46 -2.79 5.16
CA HIS A 196 38.92 -3.33 3.89
C HIS A 196 38.17 -2.63 2.77
N ASP A 197 38.67 -1.48 2.37
CA ASP A 197 38.03 -0.61 1.38
C ASP A 197 38.14 -1.17 -0.06
N SER A 198 39.06 -2.12 -0.31
CA SER A 198 39.38 -2.63 -1.65
C SER A 198 38.25 -3.34 -2.40
N LEU A 199 37.16 -3.70 -1.73
CA LEU A 199 35.99 -4.34 -2.36
C LEU A 199 34.95 -3.34 -2.89
N THR A 200 34.97 -2.11 -2.37
CA THR A 200 33.97 -1.06 -2.65
C THR A 200 34.56 0.29 -3.01
N ALA A 201 35.89 0.44 -2.89
CA ALA A 201 36.59 1.64 -3.28
C ALA A 201 36.27 1.98 -4.74
N PRO A 202 35.89 3.22 -5.04
CA PRO A 202 35.59 3.65 -6.39
C PRO A 202 36.86 3.55 -7.23
N ASP A 203 36.90 2.58 -8.14
CA ASP A 203 37.89 2.56 -9.21
C ASP A 203 37.68 3.81 -10.05
N ALA A 204 38.71 4.66 -10.16
CA ALA A 204 38.62 5.94 -10.84
C ALA A 204 38.19 5.80 -12.31
N GLY A 205 38.42 4.63 -12.92
CA GLY A 205 38.00 4.29 -14.28
C GLY A 205 36.54 3.83 -14.45
N GLN A 206 35.83 3.49 -13.36
CA GLN A 206 34.45 2.97 -13.41
C GLN A 206 33.39 3.97 -12.90
N ASN A 207 33.80 5.21 -12.64
CA ASN A 207 32.87 6.25 -12.24
C ASN A 207 31.93 6.60 -13.40
N LEU A 208 30.63 6.45 -13.15
CA LEU A 208 29.57 6.91 -14.06
C LEU A 208 29.84 8.37 -14.47
N SER A 209 29.73 8.63 -15.77
CA SER A 209 29.78 9.98 -16.31
C SER A 209 28.68 10.84 -15.68
N GLU A 210 28.86 12.17 -15.70
CA GLU A 210 27.86 13.09 -15.18
C GLU A 210 26.49 12.91 -15.86
N GLN A 211 26.48 12.52 -17.14
CA GLN A 211 25.28 12.19 -17.89
C GLN A 211 24.58 10.93 -17.37
N GLU A 212 25.32 9.86 -17.09
CA GLU A 212 24.74 8.62 -16.55
C GLU A 212 24.23 8.81 -15.12
N ARG A 213 24.91 9.63 -14.31
CA ARG A 213 24.44 10.02 -12.98
C ARG A 213 23.14 10.82 -13.07
N ALA A 214 23.05 11.77 -14.01
CA ALA A 214 21.84 12.54 -14.25
C ALA A 214 20.68 11.68 -14.75
N ALA A 215 20.95 10.71 -15.63
CA ALA A 215 19.95 9.75 -16.11
C ALA A 215 19.42 8.87 -14.97
N GLY A 216 20.31 8.30 -14.15
CA GLY A 216 19.91 7.49 -12.98
C GLY A 216 19.09 8.29 -11.96
N LYS A 217 19.43 9.58 -11.76
CA LYS A 217 18.64 10.48 -10.92
C LYS A 217 17.25 10.74 -11.52
N ALA A 218 17.16 10.98 -12.82
CA ALA A 218 15.89 11.22 -13.50
C ALA A 218 14.95 10.01 -13.44
N GLU A 219 15.49 8.79 -13.62
CA GLU A 219 14.72 7.54 -13.46
C GLU A 219 14.20 7.38 -12.03
N PHE A 220 15.03 7.65 -11.02
CA PHE A 220 14.62 7.62 -9.62
C PHE A 220 13.53 8.65 -9.31
N ASP A 221 13.70 9.89 -9.75
CA ASP A 221 12.72 10.95 -9.56
C ASP A 221 11.39 10.59 -10.24
N ALA A 222 11.42 9.95 -11.41
CA ALA A 222 10.23 9.45 -12.09
C ALA A 222 9.53 8.32 -11.31
N GLU A 223 10.27 7.39 -10.70
CA GLU A 223 9.72 6.31 -9.87
C GLU A 223 9.04 6.86 -8.61
N ILE A 224 9.69 7.81 -7.92
CA ILE A 224 9.12 8.48 -6.75
C ILE A 224 7.85 9.25 -7.12
N ASN A 225 7.87 10.00 -8.22
CA ASN A 225 6.69 10.73 -8.69
C ASN A 225 5.55 9.77 -9.11
N ALA A 226 5.87 8.65 -9.75
CA ALA A 226 4.89 7.63 -10.09
C ALA A 226 4.24 7.02 -8.84
N ALA A 227 5.02 6.71 -7.81
CA ALA A 227 4.52 6.20 -6.53
C ALA A 227 3.63 7.24 -5.81
N ALA A 228 4.03 8.51 -5.79
CA ALA A 228 3.25 9.60 -5.21
C ALA A 228 1.92 9.80 -5.95
N ASN A 229 1.95 9.81 -7.28
CA ASN A 229 0.75 9.92 -8.12
C ASN A 229 -0.18 8.72 -7.92
N ALA A 230 0.36 7.51 -7.81
CA ALA A 230 -0.43 6.31 -7.52
C ALA A 230 -1.13 6.40 -6.15
N ARG A 231 -0.46 6.97 -5.12
CA ARG A 231 -1.05 7.17 -3.80
C ARG A 231 -2.21 8.17 -3.85
N LEU A 232 -2.00 9.32 -4.50
CA LEU A 232 -3.04 10.34 -4.69
C LEU A 232 -4.24 9.78 -5.48
N ALA A 233 -3.99 8.98 -6.52
CA ALA A 233 -5.04 8.32 -7.28
C ALA A 233 -5.83 7.30 -6.43
N ALA A 234 -5.16 6.53 -5.57
CA ALA A 234 -5.81 5.59 -4.67
C ALA A 234 -6.66 6.30 -3.60
N GLU A 235 -6.17 7.40 -3.04
CA GLU A 235 -6.91 8.26 -2.10
C GLU A 235 -8.16 8.87 -2.78
N ALA A 236 -8.03 9.36 -4.01
CA ALA A 236 -9.15 9.89 -4.79
C ALA A 236 -10.22 8.82 -5.10
N LEU A 237 -9.80 7.61 -5.50
CA LEU A 237 -10.71 6.49 -5.75
C LEU A 237 -11.40 6.01 -4.46
N ALA A 238 -10.73 6.08 -3.31
CA ALA A 238 -11.33 5.78 -2.03
C ALA A 238 -12.40 6.81 -1.63
N ALA A 239 -12.14 8.11 -1.87
CA ALA A 239 -13.10 9.18 -1.65
C ALA A 239 -14.34 9.03 -2.53
N GLN A 240 -14.17 8.75 -3.83
CA GLN A 240 -15.28 8.48 -4.75
C GLN A 240 -16.15 7.31 -4.28
N ARG A 241 -15.53 6.20 -3.84
CA ARG A 241 -16.28 5.05 -3.30
C ARG A 241 -17.07 5.40 -2.04
N GLN A 242 -16.53 6.24 -1.16
CA GLN A 242 -17.26 6.71 0.02
C GLN A 242 -18.47 7.55 -0.35
N GLU A 243 -18.34 8.42 -1.36
CA GLU A 243 -19.44 9.23 -1.88
C GLU A 243 -20.54 8.37 -2.52
N GLU A 244 -20.16 7.37 -3.33
CA GLU A 244 -21.10 6.42 -3.93
C GLU A 244 -21.86 5.61 -2.87
N LEU A 245 -21.16 5.12 -1.83
CA LEU A 245 -21.77 4.43 -0.70
C LEU A 245 -22.76 5.33 0.05
N ALA A 246 -22.40 6.61 0.28
CA ALA A 246 -23.29 7.58 0.93
C ALA A 246 -24.55 7.85 0.09
N LYS A 247 -24.39 7.98 -1.24
CA LYS A 247 -25.52 8.16 -2.16
C LYS A 247 -26.44 6.93 -2.18
N ALA A 248 -25.87 5.73 -2.23
CA ALA A 248 -26.63 4.48 -2.18
C ALA A 248 -27.40 4.33 -0.85
N GLN A 249 -26.80 4.71 0.27
CA GLN A 249 -27.47 4.73 1.58
C GLN A 249 -28.63 5.72 1.61
N ALA A 250 -28.46 6.93 1.06
CA ALA A 250 -29.52 7.92 0.98
C ALA A 250 -30.69 7.45 0.08
N GLU A 251 -30.40 6.82 -1.05
CA GLU A 251 -31.43 6.25 -1.93
C GLU A 251 -32.19 5.10 -1.25
N ALA A 252 -31.49 4.23 -0.52
CA ALA A 252 -32.12 3.16 0.26
C ALA A 252 -33.05 3.71 1.35
N GLN A 253 -32.63 4.77 2.06
CA GLN A 253 -33.48 5.45 3.04
C GLN A 253 -34.73 6.06 2.39
N LEU A 254 -34.58 6.67 1.21
CA LEU A 254 -35.73 7.21 0.47
C LEU A 254 -36.71 6.11 0.06
N LYS A 255 -36.20 4.98 -0.49
CA LYS A 255 -37.03 3.82 -0.85
C LYS A 255 -37.75 3.24 0.36
N ALA A 256 -37.10 3.16 1.52
CA ALA A 256 -37.73 2.69 2.75
C ALA A 256 -38.89 3.61 3.18
N LYS A 257 -38.68 4.93 3.16
CA LYS A 257 -39.75 5.91 3.44
C LYS A 257 -40.89 5.85 2.42
N MET A 258 -40.58 5.61 1.14
CA MET A 258 -41.58 5.44 0.09
C MET A 258 -42.39 4.17 0.29
N ALA A 259 -41.76 3.04 0.65
CA ALA A 259 -42.47 1.79 0.95
C ALA A 259 -43.39 1.92 2.18
N GLU A 260 -42.96 2.66 3.20
CA GLU A 260 -43.79 3.00 4.36
C GLU A 260 -45.01 3.85 3.95
N ALA A 261 -44.80 4.83 3.06
CA ALA A 261 -45.89 5.64 2.50
C ALA A 261 -46.84 4.82 1.62
N GLU A 262 -46.33 3.92 0.78
CA GLU A 262 -47.15 3.02 -0.05
C GLU A 262 -47.98 2.06 0.79
N ALA A 263 -47.41 1.50 1.86
CA ALA A 263 -48.14 0.67 2.82
C ALA A 263 -49.26 1.46 3.52
N ALA A 264 -49.07 2.76 3.76
CA ALA A 264 -50.07 3.64 4.34
C ALA A 264 -51.19 4.07 3.36
N TRP A 265 -50.97 3.96 2.04
CA TRP A 265 -51.90 4.43 0.99
C TRP A 265 -52.72 3.31 0.33
N ALA A 266 -52.65 2.07 0.82
CA ALA A 266 -53.40 0.95 0.24
C ALA A 266 -54.92 1.08 0.51
N VAL A 267 -55.68 1.51 -0.50
CA VAL A 267 -57.15 1.55 -0.46
C VAL A 267 -57.71 0.24 -1.01
N THR A 268 -58.30 -0.58 -0.15
CA THR A 268 -59.01 -1.81 -0.54
C THR A 268 -60.44 -1.47 -0.93
N VAL A 269 -60.78 -1.60 -2.22
CA VAL A 269 -62.17 -1.41 -2.71
C VAL A 269 -62.82 -2.79 -2.87
N SER A 270 -63.96 -3.00 -2.21
CA SER A 270 -64.80 -4.20 -2.40
C SER A 270 -66.09 -3.84 -3.12
N TRP A 271 -66.51 -4.67 -4.07
CA TRP A 271 -67.83 -4.57 -4.71
C TRP A 271 -68.62 -5.86 -4.49
N THR A 272 -69.94 -5.74 -4.43
CA THR A 272 -70.83 -6.89 -4.30
C THR A 272 -71.96 -6.74 -5.30
N GLN A 273 -72.13 -7.77 -6.14
CA GLN A 273 -73.17 -7.81 -7.16
C GLN A 273 -74.46 -8.31 -6.52
N MET A 274 -75.54 -7.54 -6.62
CA MET A 274 -76.87 -7.94 -6.16
C MET A 274 -77.84 -7.97 -7.34
N MET A 275 -78.80 -8.91 -7.30
CA MET A 275 -79.88 -8.98 -8.28
C MET A 275 -81.12 -8.27 -7.76
N ASN A 276 -81.80 -7.52 -8.63
CA ASN A 276 -83.12 -7.01 -8.33
C ASN A 276 -84.15 -8.14 -8.34
N PRO A 277 -85.29 -7.99 -7.65
CA PRO A 277 -86.38 -8.98 -7.66
C PRO A 277 -86.98 -9.24 -9.06
N ASP A 278 -86.73 -8.37 -10.03
CA ASP A 278 -87.18 -8.48 -11.42
C ASP A 278 -86.18 -9.23 -12.35
N GLY A 279 -85.05 -9.70 -11.80
CA GLY A 279 -84.02 -10.42 -12.55
C GLY A 279 -83.02 -9.54 -13.32
N SER A 280 -83.11 -8.20 -13.23
CA SER A 280 -82.11 -7.29 -13.79
C SER A 280 -80.94 -7.06 -12.83
N HIS A 281 -79.70 -7.05 -13.33
CA HIS A 281 -78.51 -6.76 -12.53
C HIS A 281 -78.35 -5.26 -12.28
N ARG A 282 -78.09 -4.85 -11.03
CA ARG A 282 -77.50 -3.54 -10.71
C ARG A 282 -76.25 -3.72 -9.87
N CYS A 283 -75.17 -3.07 -10.28
CA CYS A 283 -73.93 -3.00 -9.51
C CYS A 283 -73.99 -1.76 -8.60
N TYR A 284 -73.72 -1.94 -7.31
CA TYR A 284 -73.46 -0.84 -6.37
C TYR A 284 -72.03 -0.95 -5.83
N TYR A 285 -71.36 0.19 -5.69
CA TYR A 285 -70.07 0.29 -4.99
C TYR A 285 -70.33 0.38 -3.48
N ASN A 286 -69.69 -0.47 -2.69
CA ASN A 286 -69.84 -0.45 -1.23
C ASN A 286 -68.93 0.64 -0.65
N THR A 287 -69.49 1.73 -0.13
CA THR A 287 -68.74 2.83 0.51
C THR A 287 -68.42 2.57 1.99
N LYS A 288 -68.09 1.33 2.38
CA LYS A 288 -67.39 1.11 3.65
C LYS A 288 -65.89 1.30 3.45
N THR A 289 -65.51 2.54 3.15
CA THR A 289 -64.19 3.04 3.52
C THR A 289 -64.24 3.34 5.01
N GLU A 290 -63.70 2.46 5.85
CA GLU A 290 -63.10 2.95 7.10
C GLU A 290 -61.91 3.81 6.71
N ALA A 291 -62.20 5.08 6.38
CA ALA A 291 -61.18 6.06 6.11
C ALA A 291 -60.47 6.33 7.44
N THR A 292 -59.31 5.72 7.64
CA THR A 292 -58.29 6.39 8.44
C THR A 292 -57.98 7.67 7.68
N SER A 293 -58.56 8.79 8.11
CA SER A 293 -58.43 10.07 7.44
C SER A 293 -56.99 10.58 7.60
N VAL A 294 -56.11 10.20 6.68
CA VAL A 294 -54.82 10.86 6.51
C VAL A 294 -55.03 11.93 5.44
N ALA A 295 -54.72 13.17 5.81
CA ALA A 295 -54.96 14.35 5.00
C ALA A 295 -54.29 14.22 3.62
N ILE A 296 -55.12 14.32 2.58
CA ILE A 296 -54.65 14.45 1.20
C ILE A 296 -53.85 15.77 1.14
N PRO A 297 -52.60 15.78 0.64
CA PRO A 297 -51.87 17.02 0.41
C PRO A 297 -52.73 17.98 -0.42
N ALA A 298 -52.88 19.23 0.02
CA ALA A 298 -53.85 20.18 -0.53
C ALA A 298 -53.79 20.31 -2.06
N ASP A 299 -52.59 20.21 -2.62
CA ASP A 299 -52.31 20.32 -4.06
C ASP A 299 -52.93 19.17 -4.87
N MET A 300 -52.95 17.96 -4.31
CA MET A 300 -53.51 16.77 -4.98
C MET A 300 -55.04 16.75 -4.88
N GLN A 301 -55.59 17.27 -3.80
CA GLN A 301 -57.02 17.42 -3.61
C GLN A 301 -57.60 18.43 -4.60
N ALA A 302 -56.88 19.54 -4.83
CA ALA A 302 -57.23 20.53 -5.85
C ALA A 302 -57.22 19.94 -7.27
N LEU A 303 -56.24 19.10 -7.61
CA LEU A 303 -56.17 18.44 -8.91
C LEU A 303 -57.32 17.45 -9.15
N LEU A 304 -57.66 16.64 -8.14
CA LEU A 304 -58.75 15.66 -8.23
C LEU A 304 -60.11 16.34 -8.37
N THR A 305 -60.33 17.44 -7.63
CA THR A 305 -61.53 18.26 -7.77
C THR A 305 -61.61 18.92 -9.15
N ALA A 306 -60.51 19.50 -9.64
CA ALA A 306 -60.45 20.08 -10.98
C ALA A 306 -60.76 19.04 -12.07
N ARG A 307 -60.20 17.82 -11.96
CA ARG A 307 -60.46 16.72 -12.91
C ARG A 307 -61.91 16.29 -12.91
N ARG A 308 -62.54 16.21 -11.73
CA ARG A 308 -63.95 15.87 -11.57
C ARG A 308 -64.85 16.94 -12.17
N ASN A 309 -64.58 18.22 -11.89
CA ASN A 309 -65.31 19.34 -12.47
C ASN A 309 -65.23 19.38 -13.99
N VAL A 310 -64.05 19.07 -14.57
CA VAL A 310 -63.87 18.97 -16.02
C VAL A 310 -64.70 17.82 -16.60
N GLN A 311 -64.70 16.65 -15.97
CA GLN A 311 -65.50 15.49 -16.40
C GLN A 311 -67.00 15.77 -16.32
N ASP A 312 -67.46 16.37 -15.23
CA ASP A 312 -68.87 16.71 -15.01
C ASP A 312 -69.34 17.79 -16.03
N ALA A 313 -68.50 18.77 -16.33
CA ALA A 313 -68.77 19.77 -17.37
C ALA A 313 -68.89 19.14 -18.77
N HIS A 314 -67.98 18.22 -19.12
CA HIS A 314 -68.05 17.48 -20.37
C HIS A 314 -69.31 16.59 -20.47
N ALA A 315 -69.69 15.93 -19.38
CA ALA A 315 -70.91 15.11 -19.32
C ALA A 315 -72.19 15.96 -19.43
N ALA A 316 -72.17 17.20 -18.93
CA ALA A 316 -73.26 18.15 -19.06
C ALA A 316 -73.28 18.91 -20.40
N GLY A 317 -72.30 18.70 -21.29
CA GLY A 317 -72.18 19.40 -22.56
C GLY A 317 -71.80 20.88 -22.44
N VAL A 318 -71.24 21.28 -21.29
CA VAL A 318 -70.84 22.67 -20.99
C VAL A 318 -69.31 22.77 -20.99
N ALA A 319 -68.77 23.91 -21.44
CA ALA A 319 -67.32 24.12 -21.41
C ALA A 319 -66.81 24.17 -19.95
N PRO A 320 -65.75 23.41 -19.60
CA PRO A 320 -65.20 23.42 -18.25
C PRO A 320 -64.59 24.78 -17.90
N ALA A 321 -64.55 25.09 -16.60
CA ALA A 321 -63.88 26.30 -16.12
C ALA A 321 -62.40 26.30 -16.54
N GLN A 322 -61.93 27.41 -17.13
CA GLN A 322 -60.58 27.51 -17.71
C GLN A 322 -59.47 27.18 -16.69
N GLY A 323 -59.64 27.54 -15.42
CA GLY A 323 -58.68 27.22 -14.36
C GLY A 323 -58.50 25.72 -14.14
N ASP A 324 -59.60 24.98 -14.04
CA ASP A 324 -59.58 23.53 -13.80
C ASP A 324 -59.04 22.76 -15.01
N ALA A 325 -59.41 23.19 -16.23
CA ALA A 325 -58.89 22.60 -17.47
C ALA A 325 -57.37 22.82 -17.64
N LEU A 326 -56.86 24.00 -17.28
CA LEU A 326 -55.42 24.30 -17.33
C LEU A 326 -54.63 23.50 -16.29
N LEU A 327 -55.19 23.33 -15.09
CA LEU A 327 -54.56 22.58 -14.01
C LEU A 327 -54.43 21.09 -14.36
N VAL A 328 -55.48 20.50 -14.95
CA VAL A 328 -55.48 19.13 -15.45
C VAL A 328 -54.50 18.97 -16.62
N ALA A 329 -54.52 19.88 -17.60
CA ALA A 329 -53.61 19.83 -18.75
C ALA A 329 -52.13 20.00 -18.35
N ALA A 330 -51.83 20.85 -17.37
CA ALA A 330 -50.48 21.03 -16.84
C ALA A 330 -49.96 19.75 -16.15
N ALA A 331 -50.82 19.07 -15.38
CA ALA A 331 -50.47 17.81 -14.75
C ALA A 331 -50.28 16.67 -15.75
N GLU A 332 -51.12 16.60 -16.79
CA GLU A 332 -50.95 15.62 -17.87
C GLU A 332 -49.62 15.83 -18.61
N ARG A 333 -49.26 17.08 -18.94
CA ARG A 333 -47.95 17.40 -19.54
C ARG A 333 -46.77 17.03 -18.64
N ALA A 334 -46.89 17.29 -17.34
CA ALA A 334 -45.85 16.91 -16.38
C ALA A 334 -45.70 15.37 -16.30
N PHE A 335 -46.81 14.64 -16.39
CA PHE A 335 -46.81 13.18 -16.42
C PHE A 335 -46.16 12.63 -17.71
N THR A 336 -46.51 13.18 -18.89
CA THR A 336 -45.91 12.79 -20.17
C THR A 336 -44.40 13.03 -20.18
N LYS A 337 -43.97 14.21 -19.71
CA LYS A 337 -42.54 14.57 -19.62
C LYS A 337 -41.77 13.61 -18.71
N LYS A 338 -42.40 13.14 -17.63
CA LYS A 338 -41.80 12.16 -16.72
C LYS A 338 -41.68 10.78 -17.37
N GLN A 339 -42.66 10.36 -18.17
CA GLN A 339 -42.59 9.12 -18.94
C GLN A 339 -41.49 9.17 -20.02
N GLU A 340 -41.36 10.29 -20.72
CA GLU A 340 -40.30 10.50 -21.72
C GLU A 340 -38.90 10.41 -21.09
N GLN A 341 -38.69 11.03 -19.93
CA GLN A 341 -37.43 10.93 -19.19
C GLN A 341 -37.11 9.49 -18.78
N GLN A 342 -38.14 8.72 -18.39
CA GLN A 342 -37.97 7.32 -18.01
C GLN A 342 -37.59 6.43 -19.20
N GLN A 343 -38.19 6.66 -20.37
CA GLN A 343 -37.81 5.99 -21.61
C GLN A 343 -36.38 6.35 -22.05
N GLN A 344 -36.00 7.63 -21.95
CA GLN A 344 -34.64 8.07 -22.26
C GLN A 344 -33.59 7.40 -21.37
N GLN A 345 -33.86 7.26 -20.07
CA GLN A 345 -32.97 6.52 -19.17
C GLN A 345 -32.84 5.04 -19.55
N GLN A 346 -33.93 4.37 -19.92
CA GLN A 346 -33.87 2.97 -20.36
C GLN A 346 -33.06 2.80 -21.65
N GLN A 347 -33.22 3.72 -22.61
CA GLN A 347 -32.42 3.72 -23.84
C GLN A 347 -30.93 3.95 -23.56
N GLN A 348 -30.59 4.88 -22.66
CA GLN A 348 -29.19 5.09 -22.26
C GLN A 348 -28.58 3.86 -21.58
N GLN A 349 -29.34 3.16 -20.73
CA GLN A 349 -28.88 1.91 -20.11
C GLN A 349 -28.64 0.80 -21.15
N GLN A 350 -29.51 0.68 -22.16
CA GLN A 350 -29.31 -0.29 -23.25
C GLN A 350 -28.10 0.04 -24.12
N GLN A 351 -27.86 1.31 -24.42
CA GLN A 351 -26.67 1.75 -25.16
C GLN A 351 -25.37 1.48 -24.38
N GLN A 352 -25.37 1.71 -23.06
CA GLN A 352 -24.23 1.39 -22.21
C GLN A 352 -23.95 -0.12 -22.17
N GLN A 353 -24.98 -0.96 -22.18
CA GLN A 353 -24.80 -2.42 -22.24
C GLN A 353 -24.24 -2.89 -23.60
N GLN A 354 -24.63 -2.26 -24.70
CA GLN A 354 -24.09 -2.58 -26.03
C GLN A 354 -22.63 -2.14 -26.21
N GLN A 355 -22.19 -1.07 -25.55
CA GLN A 355 -20.78 -0.64 -25.60
C GLN A 355 -19.85 -1.49 -24.72
N GLN A 356 -20.40 -2.33 -23.83
CA GLN A 356 -19.66 -3.23 -22.96
C GLN A 356 -19.53 -4.66 -23.54
N GLN A 357 -20.20 -4.96 -24.66
CA GLN A 357 -20.01 -6.18 -25.46
C GLN A 357 -19.12 -5.87 -26.66
#